data_AF-A0A812SRD5-F1
#
_entry.id   AF-A0A812SRD5-F1
#
_cell.length_a   1.000
_cell.length_b   1.000
_cell.length_c   1.000
_cell.angle_alpha   90.00
_cell.angle_beta   90.00
_cell.angle_gamma   90.00
#
_symmetry.space_group_name_H-M   'P 1'
#
loop_
_entity.id
_entity.type
_entity.pdbx_description
1 polymer ?
#
loop_
_entity_poly.entity_id
_entity_poly.type
_entity_poly.pdbx_seq_one_letter_code
_entity_poly.pdbx_strand_id
1 'polypeptide(L)'
;MEEASVRFASKRWPALLPPIVATLEALGWWCDERGAFIYRRDSCDHVRAFEVGVGSIDVLAEWLRDVYRRRELARCGRVTKALHREEDGLAQGLVLSAPAAGTLAVFRRTQVGVAWLFVYSGEALPHLMWNCEATSDLVSHLRAPGHRLEERLLAHAVPEFPLAPVVVDYEDMLDSIAETLDKRLVEDRPLFVATDGSLVDSVAAWGLALDGETSFSLNLGGEDQSAHRAEVDGLLAVALALGRCQQRGTVHILADCQSALAVVDGGGQTPLLAARALAAFAALRGRIDVQKWWVPSHGKPAPPRWRCPPCGEMLARALNAHADRAAKSCATRCSAGSGRQACVRAREVAFEWEKQVHLAFRRVATRWAEA
;
A
#
# COMPACT_ATOMS: atom_id res chain seq x y z
N MET A 1 -20.19 36.98 -12.65
CA MET A 1 -19.34 36.04 -11.89
C MET A 1 -19.94 34.63 -11.82
N GLU A 2 -21.27 34.46 -11.73
CA GLU A 2 -21.92 33.14 -11.65
C GLU A 2 -21.67 32.23 -12.88
N GLU A 3 -21.69 32.77 -14.10
CA GLU A 3 -21.51 31.97 -15.33
C GLU A 3 -20.08 31.42 -15.49
N ALA A 4 -19.07 32.14 -14.99
CA ALA A 4 -17.68 31.68 -14.97
C ALA A 4 -17.47 30.52 -13.99
N SER A 5 -18.25 30.48 -12.90
CA SER A 5 -18.22 29.42 -11.88
C SER A 5 -18.72 28.09 -12.44
N VAL A 6 -19.82 28.11 -13.20
CA VAL A 6 -20.41 26.90 -13.81
C VAL A 6 -19.49 26.30 -14.88
N ARG A 7 -18.90 27.15 -15.73
CA ARG A 7 -17.93 26.67 -16.74
C ARG A 7 -16.69 26.07 -16.09
N PHE A 8 -16.17 26.67 -15.01
CA PHE A 8 -15.04 26.11 -14.27
C PHE A 8 -15.39 24.77 -13.60
N ALA A 9 -16.57 24.66 -12.96
CA ALA A 9 -17.04 23.45 -12.30
C ALA A 9 -17.25 22.27 -13.27
N SER A 10 -17.53 22.54 -14.55
CA SER A 10 -17.68 21.51 -15.58
C SER A 10 -16.35 20.97 -16.12
N LYS A 11 -15.24 21.71 -15.95
CA LYS A 11 -13.94 21.31 -16.48
C LYS A 11 -13.33 20.19 -15.64
N ARG A 12 -12.77 19.20 -16.32
CA ARG A 12 -12.02 18.10 -15.69
C ARG A 12 -10.60 18.54 -15.36
N TRP A 13 -9.98 17.90 -14.36
CA TRP A 13 -8.65 18.29 -13.91
C TRP A 13 -7.58 18.26 -15.03
N PRO A 14 -7.60 17.37 -16.04
CA PRO A 14 -6.59 17.42 -17.11
C PRO A 14 -6.63 18.75 -17.89
N ALA A 15 -7.84 19.29 -18.12
CA ALA A 15 -8.02 20.58 -18.80
C ALA A 15 -7.73 21.78 -17.88
N LEU A 16 -7.88 21.61 -16.56
CA LEU A 16 -7.59 22.65 -15.56
C LEU A 16 -6.11 22.72 -15.20
N LEU A 17 -5.39 21.60 -15.31
CA LEU A 17 -3.99 21.45 -14.89
C LEU A 17 -3.12 20.90 -16.03
N PRO A 18 -3.01 21.58 -17.19
CA PRO A 18 -2.16 21.12 -18.30
C PRO A 18 -0.70 20.80 -17.92
N PRO A 19 -0.03 21.53 -17.01
CA PRO A 19 1.32 21.19 -16.58
C PRO A 19 1.45 19.80 -15.93
N ILE A 20 0.39 19.33 -15.25
CA ILE A 20 0.36 17.98 -14.66
C ILE A 20 0.29 16.94 -15.78
N VAL A 21 -0.57 17.16 -16.79
CA VAL A 21 -0.69 16.25 -17.95
C VAL A 21 0.65 16.14 -18.68
N ALA A 22 1.31 17.27 -18.97
CA ALA A 22 2.63 17.28 -19.60
C ALA A 22 3.69 16.55 -18.74
N THR A 23 3.60 16.65 -17.41
CA THR A 23 4.48 15.90 -16.49
C THR A 23 4.21 14.39 -16.57
N LEU A 24 2.95 13.98 -16.62
CA LEU A 24 2.58 12.56 -16.78
C LEU A 24 3.11 12.02 -18.11
N GLU A 25 2.93 12.73 -19.21
CA GLU A 25 3.44 12.35 -20.54
C GLU A 25 4.98 12.21 -20.54
N ALA A 26 5.70 13.15 -19.91
CA ALA A 26 7.15 13.08 -19.76
C ALA A 26 7.64 11.90 -18.88
N LEU A 27 6.75 11.32 -18.07
CA LEU A 27 6.97 10.09 -17.32
C LEU A 27 6.56 8.83 -18.10
N GLY A 28 5.96 8.97 -19.28
CA GLY A 28 5.35 7.87 -20.04
C GLY A 28 4.01 7.40 -19.46
N TRP A 29 3.34 8.26 -18.69
CA TRP A 29 2.03 8.02 -18.07
C TRP A 29 0.96 8.81 -18.84
N TRP A 30 -0.30 8.43 -18.68
CA TRP A 30 -1.43 9.11 -19.31
C TRP A 30 -2.64 9.11 -18.38
N CYS A 31 -3.70 9.85 -18.72
CA CYS A 31 -4.98 9.77 -18.05
C CYS A 31 -6.10 9.50 -19.05
N ASP A 32 -7.25 8.99 -18.60
CA ASP A 32 -8.43 8.91 -19.47
C ASP A 32 -9.00 10.30 -19.77
N GLU A 33 -9.89 10.37 -20.76
CA GLU A 33 -10.56 11.61 -21.17
C GLU A 33 -11.34 12.27 -20.02
N ARG A 34 -11.82 11.46 -19.07
CA ARG A 34 -12.59 11.94 -17.92
C ARG A 34 -11.69 12.43 -16.78
N GLY A 35 -10.40 12.10 -16.80
CA GLY A 35 -9.49 12.28 -15.67
C GLY A 35 -9.87 11.43 -14.45
N ALA A 36 -10.65 10.37 -14.61
CA ALA A 36 -10.97 9.45 -13.53
C ALA A 36 -9.76 8.58 -13.16
N PHE A 37 -8.93 8.26 -14.15
CA PHE A 37 -7.79 7.36 -13.96
C PHE A 37 -6.49 7.96 -14.49
N ILE A 38 -5.40 7.71 -13.76
CA ILE A 38 -4.03 7.87 -14.25
C ILE A 38 -3.49 6.46 -14.53
N TYR A 39 -2.92 6.29 -15.71
CA TYR A 39 -2.36 5.04 -16.18
C TYR A 39 -0.86 5.14 -16.36
N ARG A 40 -0.18 4.02 -16.14
CA ARG A 40 1.21 3.82 -16.54
C ARG A 40 1.42 2.42 -17.06
N ARG A 41 2.47 2.24 -17.85
CA ARG A 41 2.98 0.92 -18.24
C ARG A 41 4.19 0.59 -17.37
N ASP A 42 4.17 -0.57 -16.72
CA ASP A 42 5.24 -0.98 -15.81
C ASP A 42 6.42 -1.64 -16.55
N SER A 43 7.47 -2.05 -15.81
CA SER A 43 8.64 -2.69 -16.45
C SER A 43 8.35 -4.09 -17.01
N CYS A 44 7.18 -4.65 -16.74
CA CYS A 44 6.69 -5.93 -17.25
C CYS A 44 5.62 -5.76 -18.34
N ASP A 45 5.50 -4.55 -18.89
CA ASP A 45 4.54 -4.20 -19.94
C ASP A 45 3.05 -4.23 -19.51
N HIS A 46 2.76 -4.31 -18.21
CA HIS A 46 1.39 -4.25 -17.72
C HIS A 46 0.90 -2.81 -17.59
N VAL A 47 -0.36 -2.58 -17.97
CA VAL A 47 -1.04 -1.31 -17.71
C VAL A 47 -1.56 -1.30 -16.28
N ARG A 48 -1.16 -0.29 -15.52
CA ARG A 48 -1.62 -0.02 -14.16
C ARG A 48 -2.54 1.18 -14.17
N ALA A 49 -3.54 1.16 -13.29
CA ALA A 49 -4.53 2.22 -13.17
C ALA A 49 -4.60 2.72 -11.73
N PHE A 50 -4.49 4.03 -11.56
CA PHE A 50 -4.72 4.74 -10.32
C PHE A 50 -5.99 5.56 -10.44
N GLU A 51 -6.96 5.33 -9.57
CA GLU A 51 -8.23 6.05 -9.58
C GLU A 51 -8.14 7.35 -8.78
N VAL A 52 -8.27 8.49 -9.47
CA VAL A 52 -8.05 9.82 -8.91
C VAL A 52 -9.12 10.14 -7.87
N GLY A 53 -8.70 10.56 -6.67
CA GLY A 53 -9.60 10.90 -5.55
C GLY A 53 -10.21 9.69 -4.85
N VAL A 54 -9.85 8.48 -5.28
CA VAL A 54 -10.34 7.21 -4.74
C VAL A 54 -9.18 6.42 -4.12
N GLY A 55 -8.08 6.26 -4.85
CA GLY A 55 -6.84 5.66 -4.33
C GLY A 55 -6.00 6.64 -3.50
N SER A 56 -5.22 6.10 -2.57
CA SER A 56 -4.24 6.85 -1.78
C SER A 56 -3.15 7.46 -2.65
N ILE A 57 -2.81 8.73 -2.39
CA ILE A 57 -1.72 9.43 -3.07
C ILE A 57 -0.36 8.73 -2.90
N ASP A 58 -0.21 7.90 -1.87
CA ASP A 58 0.99 7.10 -1.63
C ASP A 58 1.29 6.12 -2.78
N VAL A 59 0.26 5.65 -3.49
CA VAL A 59 0.41 4.81 -4.68
C VAL A 59 1.17 5.57 -5.78
N LEU A 60 0.71 6.78 -6.11
CA LEU A 60 1.38 7.63 -7.10
C LEU A 60 2.77 8.07 -6.62
N ALA A 61 2.93 8.36 -5.33
CA ALA A 61 4.22 8.72 -4.76
C ALA A 61 5.23 7.57 -4.90
N GLU A 62 4.82 6.32 -4.64
CA GLU A 62 5.69 5.16 -4.81
C GLU A 62 6.00 4.91 -6.28
N TRP A 63 5.02 5.06 -7.18
CA TRP A 63 5.25 4.98 -8.61
C TRP A 63 6.29 5.98 -9.10
N LEU A 64 6.21 7.21 -8.60
CA LEU A 64 7.15 8.27 -8.94
C LEU A 64 8.54 7.99 -8.38
N ARG A 65 8.64 7.50 -7.13
CA ARG A 65 9.92 7.05 -6.53
C ARG A 65 10.57 5.97 -7.38
N ASP A 66 9.81 4.99 -7.87
CA ASP A 66 10.36 3.92 -8.72
C ASP A 66 10.91 4.45 -10.05
N VAL A 67 10.25 5.43 -10.67
CA VAL A 67 10.77 6.10 -11.88
C VAL A 67 12.10 6.80 -11.58
N TYR A 68 12.18 7.58 -10.51
CA TYR A 68 13.41 8.28 -10.14
C TYR A 68 14.53 7.33 -9.71
N ARG A 69 14.24 6.30 -8.91
CA ARG A 69 15.22 5.25 -8.53
C ARG A 69 15.88 4.64 -9.77
N ARG A 70 15.08 4.27 -10.78
CA ARG A 70 15.59 3.72 -12.04
C ARG A 70 16.42 4.71 -12.84
N ARG A 71 15.94 5.95 -12.99
CA ARG A 71 16.63 7.01 -13.74
C ARG A 71 17.99 7.35 -13.11
N GLU A 72 18.02 7.51 -11.79
CA GLU A 72 19.26 7.82 -11.06
C GLU A 72 20.23 6.64 -11.07
N LEU A 73 19.74 5.40 -10.94
CA LEU A 73 20.59 4.21 -11.07
C LEU A 73 21.21 4.10 -12.47
N ALA A 74 20.44 4.34 -13.53
CA ALA A 74 20.92 4.32 -14.90
C ALA A 74 21.98 5.42 -15.17
N ARG A 75 21.89 6.55 -14.48
CA ARG A 75 22.86 7.65 -14.55
C ARG A 75 24.09 7.44 -13.66
N CYS A 76 24.04 6.52 -12.70
CA CYS A 76 25.13 6.25 -11.78
C CYS A 76 26.28 5.52 -12.51
N GLY A 77 27.23 6.29 -13.04
CA GLY A 77 28.37 5.75 -13.80
C GLY A 77 29.20 4.71 -13.04
N ARG A 78 29.33 4.84 -11.71
CA ARG A 78 30.02 3.86 -10.84
C ARG A 78 29.35 2.48 -10.82
N VAL A 79 28.05 2.43 -11.11
CA VAL A 79 27.28 1.18 -11.19
C VAL A 79 27.21 0.68 -12.62
N THR A 80 26.96 1.57 -13.58
CA THR A 80 26.72 1.18 -14.97
C THR A 80 28.01 0.88 -15.74
N LYS A 81 29.16 1.44 -15.34
CA LYS A 81 30.45 1.27 -16.03
C LYS A 81 31.53 0.74 -15.10
N ALA A 82 32.50 0.02 -15.67
CA ALA A 82 33.74 -0.30 -14.97
C ALA A 82 34.62 0.96 -14.95
N LEU A 83 35.14 1.32 -13.79
CA LEU A 83 36.02 2.48 -13.59
C LEU A 83 37.40 2.04 -13.07
N HIS A 84 37.82 0.82 -13.40
CA HIS A 84 39.13 0.30 -13.01
C HIS A 84 40.22 1.06 -13.76
N ARG A 85 41.32 1.32 -13.07
CA ARG A 85 42.52 1.94 -13.64
C ARG A 85 43.51 0.83 -13.97
N GLU A 86 44.33 1.03 -15.00
CA GLU A 86 45.30 0.01 -15.43
C GLU A 86 46.61 0.02 -14.62
N GLU A 87 46.74 0.93 -13.65
CA GLU A 87 47.94 1.05 -12.80
C GLU A 87 47.98 -0.04 -11.72
N ASP A 88 49.11 -0.75 -11.66
CA ASP A 88 49.40 -1.76 -10.65
C ASP A 88 49.49 -1.14 -9.25
N GLY A 89 48.97 -1.87 -8.25
CA GLY A 89 49.05 -1.48 -6.83
C GLY A 89 47.98 -0.49 -6.37
N LEU A 90 47.09 -0.01 -7.25
CA LEU A 90 45.95 0.79 -6.83
C LEU A 90 44.88 -0.07 -6.15
N ALA A 91 44.23 0.49 -5.13
CA ALA A 91 43.08 -0.15 -4.49
C ALA A 91 41.90 -0.21 -5.48
N GLN A 92 41.50 -1.42 -5.87
CA GLN A 92 40.42 -1.66 -6.83
C GLN A 92 39.26 -2.40 -6.19
N GLY A 93 38.07 -2.17 -6.74
CA GLY A 93 36.89 -2.96 -6.39
C GLY A 93 36.88 -4.31 -7.11
N LEU A 94 35.84 -5.09 -6.85
CA LEU A 94 35.61 -6.36 -7.51
C LEU A 94 35.27 -6.15 -8.99
N VAL A 95 35.71 -7.08 -9.85
CA VAL A 95 35.35 -7.09 -11.27
C VAL A 95 33.94 -7.69 -11.41
N LEU A 96 32.94 -6.83 -11.30
CA LEU A 96 31.52 -7.21 -11.36
C LEU A 96 30.82 -6.57 -12.56
N SER A 97 29.78 -7.23 -13.06
CA SER A 97 28.91 -6.71 -14.12
C SER A 97 28.01 -5.56 -13.63
N ALA A 98 27.51 -4.75 -14.56
CA ALA A 98 26.42 -3.82 -14.26
C ALA A 98 25.13 -4.61 -13.92
N PRO A 99 24.23 -4.05 -13.09
CA PRO A 99 22.89 -4.60 -12.95
C PRO A 99 22.15 -4.54 -14.29
N ALA A 100 21.09 -5.34 -14.42
CA ALA A 100 20.23 -5.34 -15.60
C ALA A 100 19.62 -3.95 -15.87
N ALA A 101 19.30 -3.66 -17.13
CA ALA A 101 18.59 -2.44 -17.47
C ALA A 101 17.22 -2.40 -16.77
N GLY A 102 16.84 -1.24 -16.23
CA GLY A 102 15.56 -1.07 -15.53
C GLY A 102 15.52 -1.64 -14.10
N THR A 103 16.65 -2.14 -13.56
CA THR A 103 16.76 -2.58 -12.16
C THR A 103 16.21 -1.52 -11.20
N LEU A 104 15.45 -1.98 -10.21
CA LEU A 104 14.93 -1.18 -9.12
C LEU A 104 15.68 -1.53 -7.83
N ALA A 105 15.98 -0.52 -7.02
CA ALA A 105 16.49 -0.67 -5.65
C ALA A 105 15.71 0.29 -4.75
N VAL A 106 15.21 -0.16 -3.60
CA VAL A 106 14.30 0.64 -2.77
C VAL A 106 15.05 1.67 -1.94
N PHE A 107 16.33 1.42 -1.62
CA PHE A 107 17.15 2.22 -0.70
C PHE A 107 16.37 2.52 0.58
N ARG A 108 15.81 1.47 1.22
CA ARG A 108 14.98 1.67 2.41
C ARG A 108 15.81 2.38 3.46
N ARG A 109 15.31 3.51 3.96
CA ARG A 109 15.89 4.21 5.12
C ARG A 109 15.95 3.21 6.27
N THR A 110 17.12 2.70 6.59
CA THR A 110 17.37 2.23 7.95
C THR A 110 17.21 3.46 8.84
N GLN A 111 16.55 3.35 10.00
CA GLN A 111 16.29 4.45 10.95
C GLN A 111 17.55 5.14 11.49
N VAL A 112 18.72 4.81 10.95
CA VAL A 112 19.99 5.33 11.40
C VAL A 112 20.36 6.55 10.56
N GLY A 113 19.74 7.68 10.89
CA GLY A 113 20.22 9.03 10.63
C GLY A 113 20.09 9.56 9.19
N VAL A 114 19.89 10.87 9.08
CA VAL A 114 19.70 11.61 7.82
C VAL A 114 21.02 11.88 7.06
N ALA A 115 22.15 11.37 7.56
CA ALA A 115 23.49 11.64 7.02
C ALA A 115 23.84 10.85 5.74
N TRP A 116 22.97 9.96 5.26
CA TRP A 116 23.30 9.06 4.14
C TRP A 116 23.32 9.71 2.76
N LEU A 117 22.81 10.93 2.58
CA LEU A 117 22.97 11.64 1.31
C LEU A 117 24.45 12.01 1.05
N PHE A 118 25.29 12.08 2.10
CA PHE A 118 26.73 12.35 1.99
C PHE A 118 27.57 11.09 1.71
N VAL A 119 27.05 9.87 1.91
CA VAL A 119 27.80 8.64 1.54
C VAL A 119 27.83 8.45 0.02
N TYR A 120 26.94 9.13 -0.71
CA TYR A 120 26.88 9.10 -2.18
C TYR A 120 27.62 10.26 -2.86
N SER A 121 28.19 11.22 -2.10
CA SER A 121 28.86 12.41 -2.64
C SER A 121 30.34 12.24 -3.01
N GLY A 122 30.83 10.99 -3.14
CA GLY A 122 32.11 10.70 -3.81
C GLY A 122 33.30 10.33 -2.93
N GLU A 123 33.22 10.51 -1.60
CA GLU A 123 34.35 10.23 -0.69
C GLU A 123 34.32 8.81 -0.10
N ALA A 124 33.13 8.21 0.05
CA ALA A 124 33.04 6.82 0.50
C ALA A 124 33.39 5.86 -0.65
N LEU A 125 34.28 4.90 -0.36
CA LEU A 125 34.67 3.81 -1.25
C LEU A 125 34.13 2.46 -0.74
N PRO A 126 32.79 2.21 -0.70
CA PRO A 126 32.23 0.94 -0.24
C PRO A 126 32.86 -0.28 -0.89
N HIS A 127 33.23 -0.18 -2.18
CA HIS A 127 33.88 -1.26 -2.90
C HIS A 127 35.18 -1.78 -2.27
N LEU A 128 35.92 -0.95 -1.54
CA LEU A 128 37.18 -1.36 -0.92
C LEU A 128 36.95 -2.29 0.27
N MET A 129 35.78 -2.25 0.92
CA MET A 129 35.48 -3.17 2.03
C MET A 129 35.48 -4.64 1.60
N TRP A 130 35.22 -4.89 0.32
CA TRP A 130 35.08 -6.24 -0.24
C TRP A 130 36.40 -6.85 -0.69
N ASN A 131 37.43 -6.04 -0.95
CA ASN A 131 38.70 -6.47 -1.54
C ASN A 131 39.91 -6.17 -0.64
N CYS A 132 39.70 -5.60 0.55
CA CYS A 132 40.76 -5.29 1.51
C CYS A 132 40.91 -6.41 2.54
N GLU A 133 42.10 -7.03 2.58
CA GLU A 133 42.43 -8.09 3.54
C GLU A 133 42.27 -7.63 5.00
N ALA A 134 42.64 -6.39 5.30
CA ALA A 134 42.55 -5.79 6.63
C ALA A 134 41.10 -5.58 7.13
N THR A 135 40.11 -5.73 6.26
CA THR A 135 38.67 -5.65 6.61
C THR A 135 37.92 -6.94 6.32
N SER A 136 38.61 -8.00 5.89
CA SER A 136 38.01 -9.26 5.47
C SER A 136 37.22 -9.94 6.61
N ASP A 137 37.71 -9.85 7.85
CA ASP A 137 37.04 -10.35 9.05
C ASP A 137 35.67 -9.70 9.27
N LEU A 138 35.53 -8.41 8.93
CA LEU A 138 34.29 -7.63 9.11
C LEU A 138 33.20 -7.97 8.09
N VAL A 139 33.56 -8.61 6.97
CA VAL A 139 32.62 -8.95 5.89
C VAL A 139 32.53 -10.45 5.60
N SER A 140 33.36 -11.28 6.23
CA SER A 140 33.46 -12.73 5.99
C SER A 140 32.16 -13.51 6.19
N HIS A 141 31.27 -13.03 7.06
CA HIS A 141 29.96 -13.63 7.34
C HIS A 141 28.86 -13.19 6.36
N LEU A 142 29.16 -12.26 5.45
CA LEU A 142 28.20 -11.72 4.49
C LEU A 142 28.33 -12.42 3.14
N ARG A 143 27.21 -12.53 2.43
CA ARG A 143 27.23 -12.90 1.01
C ARG A 143 27.95 -11.79 0.21
N ALA A 144 28.96 -12.18 -0.57
CA ALA A 144 29.66 -11.29 -1.48
C ALA A 144 28.71 -10.65 -2.53
N PRO A 145 29.01 -9.42 -2.98
CA PRO A 145 28.18 -8.73 -3.97
C PRO A 145 28.22 -9.45 -5.33
N GLY A 146 27.07 -9.58 -5.98
CA GLY A 146 26.92 -10.24 -7.29
C GLY A 146 27.03 -9.28 -8.47
N HIS A 147 26.89 -7.97 -8.24
CA HIS A 147 26.95 -6.94 -9.28
C HIS A 147 27.37 -5.58 -8.69
N ARG A 148 27.74 -4.62 -9.55
CA ARG A 148 28.22 -3.30 -9.12
C ARG A 148 27.25 -2.50 -8.25
N LEU A 149 25.93 -2.68 -8.39
CA LEU A 149 24.94 -2.01 -7.51
C LEU A 149 25.12 -2.40 -6.04
N GLU A 150 25.26 -3.70 -5.74
CA GLU A 150 25.53 -4.23 -4.40
C GLU A 150 26.88 -3.78 -3.88
N GLU A 151 27.91 -3.87 -4.71
CA GLU A 151 29.28 -3.54 -4.32
C GLU A 151 29.46 -2.03 -4.05
N ARG A 152 28.92 -1.18 -4.91
CA ARG A 152 29.24 0.27 -4.94
C ARG A 152 28.26 1.09 -4.13
N LEU A 153 26.99 0.69 -4.09
CA LEU A 153 25.92 1.43 -3.42
C LEU A 153 25.39 0.69 -2.17
N LEU A 154 25.83 -0.55 -1.92
CA LEU A 154 25.32 -1.38 -0.83
C LEU A 154 23.80 -1.58 -0.89
N ALA A 155 23.27 -1.59 -2.12
CA ALA A 155 21.85 -1.74 -2.41
C ALA A 155 21.60 -3.02 -3.21
N HIS A 156 20.43 -3.62 -3.03
CA HIS A 156 20.06 -4.88 -3.65
C HIS A 156 18.96 -4.66 -4.69
N ALA A 157 19.05 -5.36 -5.82
CA ALA A 157 18.03 -5.32 -6.85
C ALA A 157 16.72 -5.95 -6.32
N VAL A 158 15.59 -5.30 -6.55
CA VAL A 158 14.27 -5.82 -6.17
C VAL A 158 13.34 -5.87 -7.37
N PRO A 159 12.36 -6.81 -7.37
CA PRO A 159 11.31 -6.80 -8.37
C PRO A 159 10.38 -5.58 -8.22
N GLU A 160 9.79 -5.14 -9.34
CA GLU A 160 8.60 -4.30 -9.31
C GLU A 160 7.43 -5.07 -8.68
N PHE A 161 6.60 -4.39 -7.91
CA PHE A 161 5.42 -5.03 -7.32
C PHE A 161 4.49 -5.53 -8.43
N PRO A 162 3.99 -6.77 -8.41
CA PRO A 162 3.02 -7.25 -9.40
C PRO A 162 1.68 -6.49 -9.37
N LEU A 163 0.83 -6.73 -10.36
CA LEU A 163 -0.54 -6.20 -10.38
C LEU A 163 -1.31 -6.62 -9.12
N ALA A 164 -2.33 -5.83 -8.76
CA ALA A 164 -3.25 -6.22 -7.70
C ALA A 164 -4.02 -7.48 -8.10
N PRO A 165 -4.40 -8.35 -7.14
CA PRO A 165 -5.26 -9.48 -7.45
C PRO A 165 -6.58 -9.02 -8.06
N VAL A 166 -7.07 -9.79 -9.03
CA VAL A 166 -8.40 -9.53 -9.63
C VAL A 166 -9.47 -9.81 -8.59
N VAL A 167 -10.48 -8.95 -8.51
CA VAL A 167 -11.68 -9.21 -7.73
C VAL A 167 -12.65 -9.95 -8.62
N VAL A 168 -13.12 -11.11 -8.16
CA VAL A 168 -14.06 -11.96 -8.87
C VAL A 168 -15.38 -11.92 -8.10
N ASP A 169 -16.50 -11.84 -8.82
CA ASP A 169 -17.86 -11.95 -8.28
C ASP A 169 -18.23 -10.92 -7.20
N TYR A 170 -17.77 -9.66 -7.35
CA TYR A 170 -18.13 -8.57 -6.41
C TYR A 170 -19.65 -8.37 -6.29
N GLU A 171 -20.36 -8.43 -7.41
CA GLU A 171 -21.81 -8.23 -7.44
C GLU A 171 -22.57 -9.38 -6.77
N ASP A 172 -22.18 -10.63 -7.04
CA ASP A 172 -22.79 -11.82 -6.43
C ASP A 172 -22.49 -11.87 -4.91
N MET A 173 -21.32 -11.39 -4.50
CA MET A 173 -20.99 -11.21 -3.09
C MET A 173 -21.93 -10.21 -2.42
N LEU A 174 -22.19 -9.06 -3.06
CA LEU A 174 -23.14 -8.07 -2.55
C LEU A 174 -24.57 -8.62 -2.48
N ASP A 175 -25.00 -9.42 -3.46
CA ASP A 175 -26.32 -10.09 -3.43
C ASP A 175 -26.40 -11.11 -2.29
N SER A 176 -25.35 -11.89 -2.06
CA SER A 176 -25.27 -12.86 -0.96
C SER A 176 -25.34 -12.19 0.41
N ILE A 177 -24.65 -11.05 0.56
CA ILE A 177 -24.71 -10.22 1.77
C ILE A 177 -26.13 -9.67 1.93
N ALA A 178 -26.72 -9.10 0.87
CA ALA A 178 -28.05 -8.51 0.90
C ALA A 178 -29.13 -9.52 1.28
N GLU A 179 -29.11 -10.73 0.70
CA GLU A 179 -30.05 -11.80 1.04
C GLU A 179 -29.96 -12.17 2.54
N THR A 180 -28.74 -12.22 3.07
CA THR A 180 -28.51 -12.53 4.49
C THR A 180 -28.99 -11.39 5.39
N LEU A 181 -28.70 -10.14 5.03
CA LEU A 181 -29.17 -8.96 5.76
C LEU A 181 -30.71 -8.88 5.76
N ASP A 182 -31.35 -9.11 4.61
CA ASP A 182 -32.81 -9.09 4.48
C ASP A 182 -33.47 -10.12 5.41
N LYS A 183 -32.96 -11.35 5.45
CA LYS A 183 -33.47 -12.40 6.35
C LYS A 183 -33.42 -11.97 7.82
N ARG A 184 -32.34 -11.30 8.25
CA ARG A 184 -32.17 -10.85 9.63
C ARG A 184 -33.01 -9.62 9.97
N LEU A 185 -33.23 -8.73 9.01
CA LEU A 185 -34.08 -7.56 9.20
C LEU A 185 -35.56 -7.91 9.43
N VAL A 186 -36.03 -9.08 8.95
CA VAL A 186 -37.39 -9.58 9.21
C VAL A 186 -37.65 -9.86 10.69
N GLU A 187 -36.61 -10.13 11.49
CA GLU A 187 -36.75 -10.56 12.89
C GLU A 187 -37.14 -9.42 13.86
N ASP A 188 -37.33 -8.18 13.36
CA ASP A 188 -37.65 -6.96 14.11
C ASP A 188 -36.72 -6.70 15.32
N ARG A 189 -35.45 -7.08 15.16
CA ARG A 189 -34.39 -6.87 16.14
C ARG A 189 -33.30 -5.98 15.53
N PRO A 190 -32.62 -5.15 16.33
CA PRO A 190 -31.46 -4.40 15.85
C PRO A 190 -30.40 -5.35 15.28
N LEU A 191 -30.00 -5.12 14.02
CA LEU A 191 -29.00 -5.92 13.34
C LEU A 191 -27.61 -5.31 13.58
N PHE A 192 -26.66 -6.12 14.04
CA PHE A 192 -25.28 -5.70 14.21
C PHE A 192 -24.40 -6.30 13.11
N VAL A 193 -23.63 -5.44 12.45
CA VAL A 193 -22.70 -5.81 11.37
C VAL A 193 -21.33 -5.25 11.74
N ALA A 194 -20.30 -6.08 11.85
CA ALA A 194 -18.93 -5.62 12.00
C ALA A 194 -18.18 -5.64 10.67
N THR A 195 -17.30 -4.68 10.45
CA THR A 195 -16.42 -4.58 9.29
C THR A 195 -14.97 -4.40 9.71
N ASP A 196 -14.04 -4.92 8.92
CA ASP A 196 -12.59 -4.75 9.14
C ASP A 196 -11.84 -4.84 7.80
N GLY A 197 -10.64 -4.26 7.73
CA GLY A 197 -9.74 -4.25 6.59
C GLY A 197 -8.35 -4.76 6.95
N SER A 198 -7.92 -5.83 6.30
CA SER A 198 -6.61 -6.45 6.55
C SER A 198 -5.67 -6.33 5.36
N LEU A 199 -4.36 -6.38 5.63
CA LEU A 199 -3.29 -6.34 4.64
C LEU A 199 -2.26 -7.44 4.94
N VAL A 200 -2.04 -8.33 3.99
CA VAL A 200 -1.04 -9.41 4.06
C VAL A 200 -0.23 -9.42 2.78
N ASP A 201 1.10 -9.34 2.90
CA ASP A 201 2.06 -9.30 1.78
C ASP A 201 1.65 -8.35 0.62
N SER A 202 1.17 -7.14 0.96
CA SER A 202 0.70 -6.14 -0.02
C SER A 202 -0.57 -6.53 -0.80
N VAL A 203 -1.34 -7.47 -0.28
CA VAL A 203 -2.70 -7.82 -0.71
C VAL A 203 -3.67 -7.44 0.40
N ALA A 204 -4.62 -6.58 0.07
CA ALA A 204 -5.65 -6.15 1.01
C ALA A 204 -6.97 -6.88 0.77
N ALA A 205 -7.72 -7.06 1.85
CA ALA A 205 -9.08 -7.61 1.81
C ALA A 205 -9.90 -7.00 2.94
N TRP A 206 -11.20 -6.91 2.72
CA TRP A 206 -12.15 -6.55 3.76
C TRP A 206 -12.92 -7.79 4.24
N GLY A 207 -13.44 -7.71 5.45
CA GLY A 207 -14.25 -8.74 6.09
C GLY A 207 -15.48 -8.14 6.74
N LEU A 208 -16.58 -8.88 6.72
CA LEU A 208 -17.84 -8.55 7.35
C LEU A 208 -18.24 -9.70 8.28
N ALA A 209 -18.74 -9.39 9.46
CA ALA A 209 -19.30 -10.38 10.38
C ALA A 209 -20.69 -9.95 10.86
N LEU A 210 -21.61 -10.90 10.86
CA LEU A 210 -22.96 -10.77 11.39
C LEU A 210 -23.07 -11.61 12.67
N ASP A 211 -24.07 -11.30 13.48
CA ASP A 211 -24.41 -12.13 14.63
C ASP A 211 -24.81 -13.56 14.19
N GLY A 212 -24.44 -14.58 14.97
CA GLY A 212 -24.65 -16.00 14.60
C GLY A 212 -23.66 -16.55 13.56
N GLU A 213 -22.38 -16.22 13.71
CA GLU A 213 -21.23 -16.82 13.00
C GLU A 213 -21.18 -16.67 11.47
N THR A 214 -22.07 -15.90 10.85
CA THR A 214 -22.00 -15.65 9.40
C THR A 214 -20.97 -14.56 9.11
N SER A 215 -20.08 -14.80 8.15
CA SER A 215 -19.11 -13.80 7.69
C SER A 215 -18.91 -13.83 6.18
N PHE A 216 -18.52 -12.67 5.64
CA PHE A 216 -18.18 -12.46 4.24
C PHE A 216 -16.81 -11.81 4.14
N SER A 217 -16.09 -12.04 3.06
CA SER A 217 -14.80 -11.39 2.84
C SER A 217 -14.45 -11.39 1.37
N LEU A 218 -13.73 -10.36 0.94
CA LEU A 218 -13.28 -10.24 -0.44
C LEU A 218 -11.99 -9.41 -0.52
N ASN A 219 -11.11 -9.75 -1.45
CA ASN A 219 -9.93 -8.95 -1.73
C ASN A 219 -10.29 -7.61 -2.38
N LEU A 220 -9.36 -6.67 -2.32
CA LEU A 220 -9.45 -5.41 -3.04
C LEU A 220 -8.92 -5.53 -4.47
N GLY A 221 -9.60 -4.83 -5.37
CA GLY A 221 -9.11 -4.55 -6.70
C GLY A 221 -8.32 -3.25 -6.71
N GLY A 222 -7.57 -3.02 -7.80
CA GLY A 222 -6.84 -1.77 -8.01
C GLY A 222 -5.58 -1.64 -7.14
N GLU A 223 -4.83 -0.56 -7.37
CA GLU A 223 -3.45 -0.44 -6.89
C GLU A 223 -3.32 0.00 -5.43
N ASP A 224 -4.35 0.63 -4.87
CA ASP A 224 -4.40 0.97 -3.44
C ASP A 224 -4.80 -0.27 -2.63
N GLN A 225 -3.78 -1.01 -2.18
CA GLN A 225 -3.92 -2.18 -1.33
C GLN A 225 -3.63 -1.84 0.13
N SER A 226 -3.95 -0.61 0.58
CA SER A 226 -3.81 -0.25 1.99
C SER A 226 -4.91 -0.88 2.85
N ALA A 227 -4.60 -1.19 4.11
CA ALA A 227 -5.61 -1.65 5.06
C ALA A 227 -6.73 -0.62 5.23
N HIS A 228 -6.38 0.68 5.29
CA HIS A 228 -7.36 1.76 5.36
C HIS A 228 -8.32 1.77 4.17
N ARG A 229 -7.85 1.46 2.96
CA ARG A 229 -8.73 1.34 1.79
C ARG A 229 -9.71 0.17 1.96
N ALA A 230 -9.24 -0.97 2.48
CA ALA A 230 -10.09 -2.13 2.72
C ALA A 230 -11.17 -1.84 3.75
N GLU A 231 -10.84 -1.15 4.84
CA GLU A 231 -11.82 -0.70 5.84
C GLU A 231 -12.98 0.09 5.21
N VAL A 232 -12.65 1.07 4.35
CA VAL A 232 -13.67 1.90 3.70
C VAL A 232 -14.50 1.11 2.70
N ASP A 233 -13.86 0.24 1.90
CA ASP A 233 -14.59 -0.60 0.93
C ASP A 233 -15.48 -1.64 1.62
N GLY A 234 -15.09 -2.16 2.80
CA GLY A 234 -15.94 -3.01 3.63
C GLY A 234 -17.21 -2.27 4.10
N LEU A 235 -17.05 -1.04 4.61
CA LEU A 235 -18.20 -0.19 4.99
C LEU A 235 -19.09 0.14 3.78
N LEU A 236 -18.49 0.43 2.62
CA LEU A 236 -19.22 0.68 1.38
C LEU A 236 -19.98 -0.57 0.92
N ALA A 237 -19.38 -1.76 1.01
CA ALA A 237 -20.03 -3.02 0.67
C ALA A 237 -21.29 -3.25 1.53
N VAL A 238 -21.23 -2.97 2.84
CA VAL A 238 -22.42 -3.02 3.71
C VAL A 238 -23.49 -2.05 3.22
N ALA A 239 -23.14 -0.79 2.93
CA ALA A 239 -24.12 0.19 2.46
C ALA A 239 -24.79 -0.22 1.14
N LEU A 240 -24.01 -0.75 0.19
CA LEU A 240 -24.50 -1.23 -1.10
C LEU A 240 -25.42 -2.44 -0.94
N ALA A 241 -25.06 -3.41 -0.09
CA ALA A 241 -25.88 -4.58 0.18
C ALA A 241 -27.19 -4.20 0.90
N LEU A 242 -27.14 -3.29 1.87
CA LEU A 242 -28.34 -2.72 2.51
C LEU A 242 -29.22 -1.99 1.48
N GLY A 243 -28.61 -1.38 0.46
CA GLY A 243 -29.30 -0.75 -0.67
C GLY A 243 -30.19 -1.72 -1.46
N ARG A 244 -29.80 -3.00 -1.51
CA ARG A 244 -30.52 -4.09 -2.21
C ARG A 244 -31.58 -4.77 -1.36
N CYS A 245 -31.47 -4.66 -0.04
CA CYS A 245 -32.44 -5.20 0.91
C CYS A 245 -33.84 -4.62 0.65
N GLN A 246 -34.88 -5.45 0.74
CA GLN A 246 -36.28 -5.03 0.66
C GLN A 246 -36.84 -4.60 2.01
N GLN A 247 -36.24 -5.08 3.10
CA GLN A 247 -36.72 -4.80 4.44
C GLN A 247 -36.38 -3.38 4.92
N ARG A 248 -37.09 -2.98 5.98
CA ARG A 248 -36.83 -1.78 6.78
C ARG A 248 -36.28 -2.20 8.13
N GLY A 249 -35.58 -1.30 8.81
CA GLY A 249 -35.14 -1.55 10.18
C GLY A 249 -33.96 -0.70 10.60
N THR A 250 -33.34 -1.09 11.71
CA THR A 250 -32.17 -0.42 12.27
C THR A 250 -30.96 -1.33 12.20
N VAL A 251 -29.87 -0.81 11.63
CA VAL A 251 -28.59 -1.52 11.47
C VAL A 251 -27.49 -0.76 12.20
N HIS A 252 -26.79 -1.45 13.08
CA HIS A 252 -25.63 -0.94 13.81
C HIS A 252 -24.35 -1.49 13.15
N ILE A 253 -23.58 -0.62 12.53
CA ILE A 253 -22.30 -0.97 11.91
C ILE A 253 -21.18 -0.72 12.91
N LEU A 254 -20.32 -1.72 13.12
CA LEU A 254 -19.19 -1.72 14.04
C LEU A 254 -17.89 -1.74 13.23
N ALA A 255 -16.97 -0.82 13.50
CA ALA A 255 -15.65 -0.80 12.87
C ALA A 255 -14.60 -0.28 13.85
N ASP A 256 -13.35 -0.72 13.75
CA ASP A 256 -12.27 -0.25 14.63
C ASP A 256 -11.42 0.89 14.05
N CYS A 257 -11.67 1.23 12.78
CA CYS A 257 -10.97 2.28 12.05
C CYS A 257 -11.76 3.60 12.05
N GLN A 258 -11.43 4.52 12.97
CA GLN A 258 -12.08 5.84 13.05
C GLN A 258 -11.93 6.67 11.77
N SER A 259 -10.78 6.57 11.09
CA SER A 259 -10.56 7.28 9.84
C SER A 259 -11.45 6.75 8.72
N ALA A 260 -11.73 5.44 8.67
CA ALA A 260 -12.64 4.87 7.68
C ALA A 260 -14.09 5.32 7.94
N LEU A 261 -14.52 5.36 9.22
CA LEU A 261 -15.81 5.94 9.61
C LEU A 261 -15.92 7.41 9.16
N ALA A 262 -14.88 8.21 9.39
CA ALA A 262 -14.85 9.60 8.94
C ALA A 262 -14.95 9.73 7.41
N VAL A 263 -14.33 8.83 6.64
CA VAL A 263 -14.45 8.82 5.17
C VAL A 263 -15.88 8.54 4.72
N VAL A 264 -16.56 7.55 5.30
CA VAL A 264 -17.95 7.24 4.92
C VAL A 264 -18.97 8.27 5.40
N ASP A 265 -18.55 9.19 6.28
CA ASP A 265 -19.31 10.38 6.68
C ASP A 265 -18.95 11.63 5.83
N GLY A 266 -18.15 11.46 4.76
CA GLY A 266 -17.78 12.51 3.81
C GLY A 266 -16.45 13.21 4.08
N GLY A 267 -15.66 12.75 5.06
CA GLY A 267 -14.35 13.29 5.39
C GLY A 267 -13.17 12.58 4.69
N GLY A 268 -11.96 12.83 5.20
CA GLY A 268 -10.74 12.15 4.75
C GLY A 268 -10.02 12.79 3.55
N GLN A 269 -9.02 12.08 3.02
CA GLN A 269 -8.16 12.55 1.92
C GLN A 269 -8.52 11.94 0.56
N THR A 270 -9.54 11.08 0.51
CA THR A 270 -10.03 10.39 -0.69
C THR A 270 -11.44 10.88 -1.03
N PRO A 271 -11.58 12.13 -1.56
CA PRO A 271 -12.87 12.82 -1.65
C PRO A 271 -13.90 12.11 -2.52
N LEU A 272 -13.50 11.40 -3.58
CA LEU A 272 -14.44 10.65 -4.42
C LEU A 272 -14.87 9.33 -3.76
N LEU A 273 -13.98 8.67 -3.03
CA LEU A 273 -14.36 7.50 -2.22
C LEU A 273 -15.34 7.91 -1.12
N ALA A 274 -15.05 9.01 -0.41
CA ALA A 274 -15.92 9.59 0.60
C ALA A 274 -17.30 9.95 0.01
N ALA A 275 -17.34 10.60 -1.16
CA ALA A 275 -18.59 10.94 -1.83
C ALA A 275 -19.40 9.71 -2.24
N ARG A 276 -18.75 8.65 -2.74
CA ARG A 276 -19.42 7.37 -3.08
C ARG A 276 -20.05 6.72 -1.85
N ALA A 277 -19.28 6.60 -0.77
CA ALA A 277 -19.77 6.03 0.48
C ALA A 277 -20.90 6.87 1.08
N LEU A 278 -20.74 8.20 1.13
CA LEU A 278 -21.77 9.10 1.62
C LEU A 278 -23.07 8.97 0.81
N ALA A 279 -22.98 8.90 -0.52
CA ALA A 279 -24.13 8.70 -1.39
C ALA A 279 -24.83 7.36 -1.13
N ALA A 280 -24.06 6.27 -0.98
CA ALA A 280 -24.59 4.94 -0.67
C ALA A 280 -25.34 4.93 0.67
N PHE A 281 -24.76 5.50 1.73
CA PHE A 281 -25.44 5.61 3.03
C PHE A 281 -26.64 6.57 3.00
N ALA A 282 -26.56 7.68 2.26
CA ALA A 282 -27.66 8.62 2.12
C ALA A 282 -28.89 7.97 1.44
N ALA A 283 -28.67 7.08 0.48
CA ALA A 283 -29.74 6.35 -0.21
C ALA A 283 -30.53 5.40 0.70
N LEU A 284 -30.00 5.06 1.89
CA LEU A 284 -30.70 4.20 2.87
C LEU A 284 -31.70 4.99 3.73
N ARG A 285 -31.57 6.33 3.81
CA ARG A 285 -32.36 7.16 4.71
C ARG A 285 -33.86 7.01 4.45
N GLY A 286 -34.62 6.85 5.54
CA GLY A 286 -36.07 6.65 5.50
C GLY A 286 -36.50 5.19 5.28
N ARG A 287 -35.59 4.30 4.86
CA ARG A 287 -35.84 2.85 4.77
C ARG A 287 -35.09 2.07 5.84
N ILE A 288 -33.79 2.30 5.98
CA ILE A 288 -32.93 1.68 6.98
C ILE A 288 -32.25 2.77 7.80
N ASP A 289 -32.42 2.74 9.12
CA ASP A 289 -31.68 3.60 10.03
C ASP A 289 -30.30 2.97 10.31
N VAL A 290 -29.24 3.66 9.93
CA VAL A 290 -27.87 3.15 10.07
C VAL A 290 -27.13 3.93 11.15
N GLN A 291 -26.71 3.22 12.19
CA GLN A 291 -25.92 3.76 13.30
C GLN A 291 -24.50 3.20 13.24
N LYS A 292 -23.50 4.06 13.08
CA LYS A 292 -22.09 3.66 12.96
C LYS A 292 -21.38 3.80 14.32
N TRP A 293 -20.61 2.79 14.70
CA TRP A 293 -19.93 2.72 15.98
C TRP A 293 -18.46 2.38 15.82
N TRP A 294 -17.62 3.17 16.46
CA TRP A 294 -16.21 2.82 16.61
C TRP A 294 -16.03 1.81 17.74
N VAL A 295 -15.28 0.73 17.51
CA VAL A 295 -14.94 -0.30 18.50
C VAL A 295 -13.42 -0.34 18.70
N PRO A 296 -12.89 -0.30 19.93
CA PRO A 296 -11.44 -0.38 20.13
C PRO A 296 -10.87 -1.72 19.65
N SER A 297 -9.89 -1.67 18.74
CA SER A 297 -9.22 -2.85 18.17
C SER A 297 -8.52 -3.72 19.25
N HIS A 298 -8.52 -5.05 19.09
CA HIS A 298 -7.59 -6.02 19.70
C HIS A 298 -7.18 -5.79 21.16
N GLY A 299 -8.13 -5.88 22.10
CA GLY A 299 -7.81 -5.82 23.53
C GLY A 299 -7.26 -4.47 24.00
N LYS A 300 -7.22 -3.45 23.13
CA LYS A 300 -6.88 -2.10 23.56
C LYS A 300 -7.92 -1.62 24.56
N PRO A 301 -7.48 -0.99 25.67
CA PRO A 301 -8.39 -0.43 26.65
C PRO A 301 -9.25 0.63 25.97
N ALA A 302 -10.56 0.59 26.24
CA ALA A 302 -11.46 1.61 25.75
C ALA A 302 -11.09 2.96 26.38
N PRO A 303 -10.99 4.05 25.60
CA PRO A 303 -10.74 5.37 26.17
C PRO A 303 -11.94 5.78 27.05
N PRO A 304 -11.75 6.64 28.08
CA PRO A 304 -12.82 7.01 29.02
C PRO A 304 -14.07 7.62 28.39
N ARG A 305 -13.95 8.19 27.18
CA ARG A 305 -15.05 8.82 26.43
C ARG A 305 -15.68 7.89 25.40
N TRP A 306 -15.25 6.64 25.31
CA TRP A 306 -15.82 5.67 24.39
C TRP A 306 -17.28 5.38 24.76
N ARG A 307 -18.14 5.39 23.74
CA ARG A 307 -19.54 5.00 23.87
C ARG A 307 -19.68 3.59 23.36
N CYS A 308 -20.00 2.69 24.29
CA CYS A 308 -20.25 1.29 23.97
C CYS A 308 -21.50 1.18 23.05
N PRO A 309 -21.45 0.35 21.98
CA PRO A 309 -22.62 0.09 21.15
C PRO A 309 -23.76 -0.58 21.94
N PRO A 310 -25.01 -0.52 21.47
CA PRO A 310 -26.16 -1.10 22.17
C PRO A 310 -26.08 -2.61 22.42
N CYS A 311 -25.28 -3.34 21.63
CA CYS A 311 -25.03 -4.76 21.84
C CYS A 311 -24.09 -5.08 23.02
N GLY A 312 -23.52 -4.05 23.66
CA GLY A 312 -22.53 -4.20 24.73
C GLY A 312 -21.11 -4.47 24.21
N GLU A 313 -20.12 -4.28 25.09
CA GLU A 313 -18.71 -4.28 24.71
C GLU A 313 -18.24 -5.66 24.27
N MET A 314 -18.67 -6.69 24.99
CA MET A 314 -18.26 -8.07 24.72
C MET A 314 -18.66 -8.52 23.31
N LEU A 315 -19.94 -8.34 22.95
CA LEU A 315 -20.43 -8.72 21.63
C LEU A 315 -19.82 -7.84 20.53
N ALA A 316 -19.71 -6.52 20.75
CA ALA A 316 -19.10 -5.62 19.78
C ALA A 316 -17.64 -6.01 19.45
N ARG A 317 -16.84 -6.33 20.47
CA ARG A 317 -15.46 -6.79 20.28
C ARG A 317 -15.38 -8.19 19.65
N ALA A 318 -16.29 -9.10 20.01
CA ALA A 318 -16.35 -10.43 19.42
C ALA A 318 -16.65 -10.38 17.92
N LEU A 319 -17.62 -9.55 17.51
CA LEU A 319 -17.96 -9.33 16.10
C LEU A 319 -16.81 -8.65 15.35
N ASN A 320 -16.19 -7.61 15.91
CA ASN A 320 -15.02 -6.97 15.29
C ASN A 320 -13.87 -7.96 15.09
N ALA A 321 -13.57 -8.78 16.11
CA ALA A 321 -12.52 -9.80 15.99
C ALA A 321 -12.89 -10.88 14.96
N HIS A 322 -14.17 -11.14 14.72
CA HIS A 322 -14.61 -12.05 13.67
C HIS A 322 -14.41 -11.40 12.28
N ALA A 323 -14.77 -10.13 12.10
CA ALA A 323 -14.52 -9.39 10.87
C ALA A 323 -13.01 -9.32 10.53
N ASP A 324 -12.13 -9.02 11.51
CA ASP A 324 -10.67 -9.08 11.35
C ASP A 324 -10.22 -10.45 10.83
N ARG A 325 -10.65 -11.53 11.50
CA ARG A 325 -10.28 -12.90 11.09
C ARG A 325 -10.75 -13.20 9.66
N ALA A 326 -11.95 -12.77 9.28
CA ALA A 326 -12.46 -12.96 7.93
C ALA A 326 -11.62 -12.19 6.90
N ALA A 327 -11.36 -10.90 7.13
CA ALA A 327 -10.53 -10.05 6.29
C ALA A 327 -9.12 -10.62 6.13
N LYS A 328 -8.46 -10.95 7.25
CA LYS A 328 -7.11 -11.50 7.29
C LYS A 328 -7.00 -12.87 6.62
N SER A 329 -7.98 -13.75 6.83
CA SER A 329 -8.01 -15.07 6.19
C SER A 329 -8.14 -14.92 4.67
N CYS A 330 -8.97 -13.98 4.20
CA CYS A 330 -9.10 -13.67 2.79
C CYS A 330 -7.79 -13.11 2.22
N ALA A 331 -7.20 -12.08 2.84
CA ALA A 331 -5.94 -11.49 2.41
C ALA A 331 -4.81 -12.53 2.36
N THR A 332 -4.74 -13.41 3.37
CA THR A 332 -3.76 -14.50 3.44
C THR A 332 -3.96 -15.49 2.29
N ARG A 333 -5.20 -15.93 2.03
CA ARG A 333 -5.53 -16.86 0.95
C ARG A 333 -5.21 -16.27 -0.42
N CYS A 334 -5.56 -15.00 -0.65
CA CYS A 334 -5.27 -14.31 -1.91
C CYS A 334 -3.77 -14.01 -2.08
N SER A 335 -3.04 -13.81 -0.98
CA SER A 335 -1.59 -13.61 -1.00
C SER A 335 -0.84 -14.92 -1.25
N ALA A 336 -1.28 -16.03 -0.68
CA ALA A 336 -0.56 -17.30 -0.70
C ALA A 336 -0.24 -17.77 -2.13
N GLY A 337 1.05 -17.90 -2.43
CA GLY A 337 1.54 -18.30 -3.77
C GLY A 337 1.42 -17.22 -4.84
N SER A 338 0.95 -16.02 -4.50
CA SER A 338 0.84 -14.90 -5.44
C SER A 338 2.21 -14.29 -5.78
N GLY A 339 2.29 -13.61 -6.92
CA GLY A 339 3.47 -12.82 -7.26
C GLY A 339 3.76 -11.71 -6.25
N ARG A 340 2.73 -11.14 -5.60
CA ARG A 340 2.92 -10.10 -4.58
C ARG A 340 3.62 -10.65 -3.34
N GLN A 341 3.24 -11.84 -2.88
CA GLN A 341 3.95 -12.52 -1.79
C GLN A 341 5.42 -12.77 -2.14
N ALA A 342 5.69 -13.30 -3.33
CA ALA A 342 7.06 -13.53 -3.79
C ALA A 342 7.88 -12.21 -3.84
N CYS A 343 7.26 -11.14 -4.33
CA CYS A 343 7.87 -9.80 -4.38
C CYS A 343 8.16 -9.23 -2.99
N VAL A 344 7.24 -9.35 -2.03
CA VAL A 344 7.45 -8.90 -0.64
C VAL A 344 8.63 -9.65 -0.02
N ARG A 345 8.65 -10.98 -0.13
CA ARG A 345 9.76 -11.80 0.40
C ARG A 345 11.09 -11.43 -0.25
N ALA A 346 11.13 -11.23 -1.57
CA ALA A 346 12.35 -10.79 -2.26
C ALA A 346 12.83 -9.42 -1.74
N ARG A 347 11.92 -8.49 -1.50
CA ARG A 347 12.22 -7.17 -0.92
C ARG A 347 12.67 -7.25 0.54
N GLU A 348 12.19 -8.21 1.33
CA GLU A 348 12.63 -8.45 2.70
C GLU A 348 14.04 -9.03 2.75
N VAL A 349 14.33 -10.04 1.90
CA VAL A 349 15.67 -10.61 1.75
C VAL A 349 16.68 -9.54 1.30
N ALA A 350 16.29 -8.72 0.32
CA ALA A 350 17.05 -7.57 -0.13
C ALA A 350 17.37 -6.62 1.02
N PHE A 351 16.35 -6.23 1.79
CA PHE A 351 16.48 -5.31 2.91
C PHE A 351 17.37 -5.85 4.03
N GLU A 352 17.26 -7.13 4.40
CA GLU A 352 18.10 -7.70 5.45
C GLU A 352 19.56 -7.77 4.99
N TRP A 353 19.82 -8.12 3.72
CA TRP A 353 21.17 -8.05 3.16
C TRP A 353 21.73 -6.62 3.20
N GLU A 354 20.97 -5.62 2.72
CA GLU A 354 21.37 -4.20 2.76
C GLU A 354 21.72 -3.75 4.18
N LYS A 355 20.87 -4.10 5.15
CA LYS A 355 21.08 -3.77 6.56
C LYS A 355 22.38 -4.35 7.11
N GLN A 356 22.68 -5.63 6.86
CA GLN A 356 23.91 -6.27 7.34
C GLN A 356 25.15 -5.66 6.70
N VAL A 357 25.10 -5.39 5.39
CA VAL A 357 26.21 -4.76 4.66
C VAL A 357 26.45 -3.33 5.15
N HIS A 358 25.40 -2.54 5.39
CA HIS A 358 25.55 -1.20 5.95
C HIS A 358 26.16 -1.21 7.36
N LEU A 359 25.82 -2.19 8.20
CA LEU A 359 26.44 -2.35 9.51
C LEU A 359 27.93 -2.69 9.40
N ALA A 360 28.30 -3.61 8.51
CA ALA A 360 29.70 -3.94 8.25
C ALA A 360 30.47 -2.74 7.69
N PHE A 361 29.89 -2.01 6.73
CA PHE A 361 30.50 -0.81 6.16
C PHE A 361 30.81 0.25 7.23
N ARG A 362 29.93 0.43 8.22
CA ARG A 362 30.21 1.31 9.36
C ARG A 362 31.39 0.84 10.19
N ARG A 363 31.47 -0.46 10.50
CA ARG A 363 32.60 -1.02 11.25
C ARG A 363 33.92 -0.82 10.50
N VAL A 364 33.89 -0.99 9.18
CA VAL A 364 35.04 -0.72 8.31
C VAL A 364 35.43 0.76 8.36
N ALA A 365 34.47 1.66 8.23
CA ALA A 365 34.72 3.10 8.30
C ALA A 365 35.29 3.52 9.67
N THR A 366 34.77 2.95 10.78
CA THR A 366 35.32 3.18 12.11
C THR A 366 36.75 2.68 12.23
N ARG A 367 37.04 1.45 11.79
CA ARG A 367 38.40 0.89 11.82
C ARG A 367 39.40 1.75 11.04
N TRP A 368 39.00 2.28 9.88
CA TRP A 368 39.86 3.19 9.10
C TRP A 368 40.04 4.56 9.73
N ALA A 369 39.08 5.04 10.51
CA ALA A 369 39.23 6.30 11.23
C ALA A 369 40.17 6.18 12.44
N GLU A 370 40.36 4.96 12.96
CA GLU A 370 41.23 4.65 14.09
C GLU A 370 42.66 4.25 13.70
N ALA A 371 42.87 3.89 12.43
CA ALA A 371 44.17 3.55 11.85
C ALA A 371 44.89 4.79 11.31
#